data_AF-A0A370WRH4-F1
#
_entry.id   AF-A0A370WRH4-F1
#
_cell.length_a   1.000
_cell.length_b   1.000
_cell.length_c   1.000
_cell.angle_alpha   90.00
_cell.angle_beta   90.00
_cell.angle_gamma   90.00
#
_symmetry.space_group_name_H-M   'P 1'
#
loop_
_entity.id
_entity.type
_entity.pdbx_description
1 polymer ?
#
loop_
_entity_poly.entity_id
_entity_poly.type
_entity_poly.pdbx_seq_one_letter_code
_entity_poly.pdbx_strand_id
1 'polypeptide(L)' 'MEVDSELNICHEHSGVTRPLRQKLWDIHTGGKGAQKNVADAFDDWNFVINQNKANERGKLAPYAPLVGFMYTGKKRTRTD' A
#
# COMPACT_ATOMS: atom_id res chain seq x y z
N MET A 1 -12.05 -20.50 -23.71
CA MET A 1 -11.94 -19.46 -22.68
C MET A 1 -10.82 -18.56 -23.14
N GLU A 2 -11.15 -17.37 -23.64
CA GLU A 2 -10.13 -16.36 -23.95
C GLU A 2 -9.82 -15.61 -22.66
N VAL A 3 -8.54 -15.43 -22.37
CA VAL A 3 -8.03 -14.67 -21.24
C VAL A 3 -7.25 -13.49 -21.82
N ASP A 4 -7.31 -12.34 -21.15
CA ASP A 4 -6.59 -11.14 -21.57
C ASP A 4 -5.08 -11.40 -21.64
N SER A 5 -4.42 -10.86 -22.66
CA SER A 5 -2.96 -10.91 -22.77
C SER A 5 -2.33 -9.79 -21.94
N GLU A 6 -1.45 -10.18 -21.02
CA GLU A 6 -0.74 -9.25 -20.13
C GLU A 6 0.73 -9.12 -20.55
N LEU A 7 1.29 -7.91 -20.40
CA LEU A 7 2.72 -7.64 -20.60
C LEU A 7 3.33 -7.05 -19.33
N ASN A 8 4.36 -7.73 -18.80
CA ASN A 8 5.10 -7.27 -17.61
C ASN A 8 6.55 -6.98 -17.95
N ILE A 9 7.12 -5.95 -17.31
CA ILE A 9 8.54 -5.56 -17.44
C ILE A 9 9.20 -5.64 -16.06
N CYS A 10 10.33 -6.33 -15.97
CA CYS A 10 11.16 -6.39 -14.77
C CYS A 10 12.37 -5.47 -14.91
N HIS A 11 12.68 -4.69 -13.87
CA HIS A 11 13.82 -3.78 -13.86
C HIS A 11 14.53 -3.80 -12.50
N GLU A 12 15.81 -4.18 -12.48
CA GLU A 12 16.58 -4.39 -11.25
C GLU A 12 17.41 -3.17 -10.79
N HIS A 13 17.53 -2.13 -11.63
CA HIS A 13 18.43 -1.02 -11.35
C HIS A 13 17.93 -0.20 -10.14
N SER A 14 18.66 -0.32 -9.03
CA SER A 14 18.30 0.31 -7.75
C SER A 14 18.23 1.84 -7.81
N GLY A 15 19.00 2.47 -8.69
CA GLY A 15 18.93 3.91 -8.95
C GLY A 15 17.60 4.37 -9.57
N VAL A 16 16.81 3.45 -10.15
CA VAL A 16 15.47 3.73 -10.69
C VAL A 16 14.40 3.25 -9.70
N THR A 17 14.51 2.03 -9.20
CA THR A 17 13.48 1.41 -8.36
C THR A 17 13.36 2.06 -6.97
N ARG A 18 14.47 2.49 -6.37
CA ARG A 18 14.44 3.10 -5.03
C ARG A 18 13.77 4.49 -5.02
N PRO A 19 14.12 5.45 -5.89
CA PRO A 19 13.41 6.73 -5.95
C PRO A 19 11.92 6.56 -6.27
N LEU A 20 11.58 5.64 -7.18
CA LEU A 20 10.19 5.33 -7.50
C LEU A 20 9.43 4.84 -6.26
N ARG A 21 9.98 3.86 -5.54
CA ARG A 21 9.43 3.36 -4.28
C ARG A 21 9.21 4.51 -3.29
N GLN A 22 10.23 5.32 -3.05
CA GLN A 22 10.15 6.42 -2.09
C GLN A 22 9.07 7.42 -2.46
N LYS A 23 9.00 7.85 -3.72
CA LYS A 23 7.98 8.77 -4.22
C LYS A 23 6.57 8.23 -4.05
N LEU A 24 6.34 6.96 -4.39
CA LEU A 24 5.01 6.35 -4.25
C LEU A 24 4.59 6.27 -2.78
N TRP A 25 5.48 5.80 -1.90
CA TRP A 25 5.17 5.73 -0.47
C TRP A 25 4.94 7.10 0.14
N ASP A 26 5.73 8.11 -0.23
CA ASP A 26 5.58 9.50 0.23
C ASP A 26 4.15 10.01 0.01
N ILE A 27 3.64 9.83 -1.23
CA ILE A 27 2.27 10.20 -1.62
C ILE A 27 1.22 9.41 -0.80
N HIS A 28 1.43 8.11 -0.61
CA HIS A 28 0.40 7.23 -0.04
C HIS A 28 0.39 7.24 1.50
N THR A 29 1.39 7.82 2.14
CA THR A 29 1.55 7.83 3.61
C THR A 29 1.64 9.22 4.21
N GLY A 30 1.44 10.26 3.41
CA GLY A 30 1.53 11.65 3.89
C GLY A 30 2.93 12.03 4.34
N GLY A 31 3.96 11.53 3.64
CA GLY A 31 5.37 11.84 3.92
C GLY A 31 6.07 10.92 4.92
N LYS A 32 5.38 9.91 5.44
CA LYS A 32 5.88 9.06 6.55
C LYS A 32 6.32 7.65 6.18
N GLY A 33 6.19 7.20 4.93
CA GLY A 33 6.47 5.79 4.55
C GLY A 33 7.65 5.61 3.62
N ALA A 34 8.35 6.70 3.29
CA ALA A 34 9.41 6.74 2.28
C ALA A 34 10.83 6.59 2.84
N GLN A 35 10.96 6.24 4.12
CA GLN A 35 12.24 6.14 4.82
C GLN A 35 13.18 5.12 4.15
N LYS A 36 14.48 5.32 4.42
CA LYS A 36 15.54 4.39 4.02
C LYS A 36 15.60 3.19 4.98
N ASN A 37 15.29 3.41 6.25
CA ASN A 37 15.11 2.33 7.22
C ASN A 37 13.73 1.70 7.01
N VAL A 38 13.73 0.40 6.76
CA VAL A 38 12.51 -0.37 6.47
C VAL A 38 11.67 -0.56 7.73
N ALA A 39 12.28 -0.65 8.90
CA ALA A 39 11.55 -0.81 10.16
C ALA A 39 10.71 0.44 10.46
N ASP A 40 11.32 1.63 10.38
CA ASP A 40 10.62 2.90 10.61
C ASP A 40 9.47 3.09 9.60
N ALA A 41 9.72 2.78 8.32
CA ALA A 41 8.67 2.84 7.29
C ALA A 41 7.51 1.89 7.61
N PHE A 42 7.80 0.68 8.10
CA PHE A 42 6.78 -0.30 8.47
C PHE A 42 5.92 0.16 9.65
N ASP A 43 6.54 0.76 10.67
CA ASP A 43 5.81 1.32 11.82
C ASP A 43 4.92 2.50 11.40
N ASP A 44 5.40 3.35 10.50
CA ASP A 44 4.61 4.45 9.95
C ASP A 44 3.45 3.95 9.05
N TRP A 45 3.65 2.88 8.28
CA TRP A 45 2.54 2.25 7.53
C TRP A 45 1.45 1.75 8.47
N ASN A 46 1.84 1.09 9.57
CA ASN A 46 0.90 0.64 10.60
C ASN A 46 0.15 1.82 11.25
N PHE A 47 0.85 2.91 11.55
CA PHE A 47 0.24 4.13 12.06
C PHE A 47 -0.83 4.67 11.09
N VAL A 48 -0.47 4.85 9.81
CA VAL A 48 -1.40 5.39 8.79
C VAL A 48 -2.64 4.51 8.63
N ILE A 49 -2.45 3.19 8.53
CA ILE A 49 -3.55 2.23 8.39
C ILE A 49 -4.50 2.30 9.60
N ASN A 50 -3.96 2.31 10.82
CA ASN A 50 -4.76 2.36 12.03
C ASN A 50 -5.49 3.69 12.20
N GLN A 51 -4.83 4.81 11.87
CA GLN A 51 -5.45 6.13 11.90
C GLN A 51 -6.58 6.24 10.88
N ASN A 52 -6.37 5.76 9.66
CA ASN A 52 -7.41 5.73 8.63
C ASN A 52 -8.61 4.89 9.05
N LYS A 53 -8.38 3.73 9.66
CA LYS A 53 -9.44 2.88 10.22
C LYS A 53 -10.22 3.57 11.35
N ALA A 54 -9.56 4.41 12.16
CA ALA A 54 -10.22 5.19 13.20
C ALA A 54 -11.05 6.34 12.58
N ASN A 55 -10.48 7.05 11.61
CA ASN A 55 -11.13 8.15 10.90
C ASN A 55 -12.38 7.65 10.16
N GLU A 56 -12.31 6.49 9.50
CA GLU A 56 -13.45 5.87 8.83
C GLU A 56 -14.62 5.64 9.81
N ARG A 57 -14.34 5.06 10.99
CA ARG A 57 -15.37 4.86 12.03
C ARG A 57 -15.93 6.19 12.55
N GLY A 58 -15.09 7.23 12.61
CA GLY A 58 -15.46 8.58 13.00
C GLY A 58 -16.09 9.43 11.90
N LYS A 59 -16.22 8.92 10.66
CA LYS A 59 -16.65 9.68 9.47
C LYS A 59 -15.79 10.92 9.17
N LEU A 60 -14.49 10.82 9.44
CA LEU A 60 -13.49 11.84 9.15
C LEU A 60 -12.76 11.52 7.85
N ALA A 61 -12.13 12.54 7.24
CA ALA A 61 -11.23 12.32 6.11
C ALA A 61 -10.04 11.41 6.50
N PRO A 62 -9.54 10.56 5.60
CA PRO A 62 -8.36 9.75 5.86
C PRO A 62 -7.13 10.65 6.07
N TYR A 63 -6.20 10.18 6.90
CA TYR A 63 -4.88 10.80 7.08
C TYR A 63 -4.06 10.79 5.78
N ALA A 64 -4.06 9.67 5.06
CA ALA A 64 -3.40 9.48 3.77
C ALA A 64 -4.09 8.36 2.96
N PRO A 65 -3.78 8.14 1.66
CA PRO A 65 -4.45 7.12 0.84
C PRO A 65 -4.25 5.65 1.27
N LEU A 66 -3.21 5.32 2.04
CA LEU A 66 -2.91 3.93 2.42
C LEU A 66 -3.97 3.33 3.35
N VAL A 67 -4.62 2.24 2.93
CA VAL A 67 -5.59 1.49 3.74
C VAL A 67 -5.16 0.02 3.87
N GLY A 68 -5.54 -0.60 4.99
CA GLY A 68 -5.31 -2.02 5.21
C GLY A 68 -6.21 -2.88 4.34
N PHE A 69 -5.70 -4.01 3.87
CA PHE A 69 -6.54 -4.98 3.17
C PHE A 69 -7.58 -5.56 4.14
N MET A 70 -8.87 -5.42 3.81
CA MET A 70 -9.97 -5.91 4.63
C MET A 70 -10.73 -6.99 3.87
N TYR A 71 -10.63 -8.23 4.36
CA TYR A 71 -11.43 -9.35 3.88
C TYR A 71 -12.39 -9.79 4.98
N THR A 72 -13.70 -9.64 4.72
CA THR A 72 -14.78 -9.97 5.66
C THR A 72 -15.51 -11.28 5.31
N GLY A 73 -15.08 -11.95 4.23
CA GLY A 73 -15.70 -13.19 3.78
C GLY A 73 -15.43 -14.35 4.75
N LYS A 74 -16.42 -15.23 4.92
CA LYS A 74 -16.31 -16.44 5.76
C LYS A 74 -15.62 -17.61 5.05
N LYS A 75 -15.45 -17.54 3.72
CA LYS A 75 -14.89 -18.62 2.89
C LYS A 75 -14.08 -18.03 1.75
N ARG A 76 -12.80 -18.38 1.67
CA ARG A 76 -11.96 -18.11 0.51
C ARG A 76 -12.35 -19.10 -0.60
N THR A 77 -13.17 -18.66 -1.54
CA THR A 77 -13.53 -19.46 -2.71
C THR A 77 -12.49 -19.22 -3.81
N ARG A 78 -11.83 -20.29 -4.25
CA ARG A 78 -11.06 -20.31 -5.49
C ARG A 78 -12.00 -20.81 -6.58
N THR A 79 -12.41 -19.90 -7.47
CA THR A 79 -13.06 -20.27 -8.73
C THR A 79 -11.93 -20.53 -9.72
N ASP A 80 -11.30 -21.69 -9.56
CA ASP A 80 -10.37 -22.24 -10.53
C ASP A 80 -11.14 -23.25 -11.40
#